data_AF-A0A7W1T3A3-F1
#
_entry.id   AF-A0A7W1T3A3-F1
#
_cell.length_a   1.000
_cell.length_b   1.000
_cell.length_c   1.000
_cell.angle_alpha   90.00
_cell.angle_beta   90.00
_cell.angle_gamma   90.00
#
_symmetry.space_group_name_H-M   'P 1'
#
loop_
_entity.id
_entity.type
_entity.pdbx_description
1 polymer ?
#
loop_
_entity_poly.entity_id
_entity_poly.type
_entity_poly.pdbx_seq_one_letter_code
_entity_poly.pdbx_strand_id
1 'polypeptide(L)'
;MSDSELNTTEQVASIWKLGGLKIPDLGKRVWQGVTERDLLGLSSQLAYNFIGALFPLLLFMLALFGLFASRGSELHGRLLYYLAQVLPPAAYDIVTKTIEEVTKNTGTGKITLGILLALFSASAGINSMISGLNQIYE
;
A
#
# COMPACT_ATOMS: atom_id res chain seq x y z
N MET A 1 12.62 7.40 -30.70
CA MET A 1 12.99 6.01 -31.02
C MET A 1 14.41 6.07 -31.55
N SER A 2 15.39 5.63 -30.74
CA SER A 2 16.77 5.52 -31.20
C SER A 2 16.88 4.22 -31.97
N ASP A 3 17.15 4.28 -33.27
CA ASP A 3 17.39 3.09 -34.09
C ASP A 3 18.62 2.37 -33.52
N SER A 4 18.39 1.23 -32.86
CA SER A 4 19.45 0.40 -32.32
C SER A 4 19.98 -0.51 -33.42
N GLU A 5 21.29 -0.44 -33.67
CA GLU A 5 21.98 -1.26 -34.67
C GLU A 5 22.07 -2.76 -34.29
N LEU A 6 21.57 -3.17 -33.12
CA LEU A 6 21.72 -4.51 -32.58
C LEU A 6 20.40 -5.29 -32.63
N ASN A 7 20.47 -6.56 -33.05
CA ASN A 7 19.31 -7.44 -33.11
C ASN A 7 18.84 -7.87 -31.71
N THR A 8 17.59 -8.30 -31.54
CA THR A 8 16.98 -8.58 -30.21
C THR A 8 17.80 -9.57 -29.37
N THR A 9 18.43 -10.57 -30.00
CA THR A 9 19.29 -11.55 -29.32
C THR A 9 20.63 -10.96 -28.86
N GLU A 10 21.18 -10.00 -29.60
CA GLU A 10 22.41 -9.29 -29.25
C GLU A 10 22.17 -8.24 -28.16
N GLN A 11 21.02 -7.57 -28.21
CA GLN A 11 20.58 -6.68 -27.13
C GLN A 11 20.47 -7.43 -25.81
N VAL A 12 19.82 -8.60 -25.79
CA VAL A 12 19.69 -9.45 -24.58
C VAL A 12 21.05 -9.92 -24.05
N ALA A 13 21.98 -10.29 -24.92
CA ALA A 13 23.34 -10.65 -24.51
C ALA A 13 24.15 -9.45 -23.99
N SER A 14 23.89 -8.24 -24.51
CA SER A 14 24.52 -6.98 -24.11
C SER A 14 24.09 -6.51 -22.72
N ILE A 15 22.83 -6.74 -22.33
CA ILE A 15 22.32 -6.38 -20.98
C ILE A 15 23.16 -7.04 -19.89
N TRP A 16 23.53 -8.31 -20.10
CA TRP A 16 24.38 -9.07 -19.18
C TRP A 16 25.86 -8.68 -19.24
N LYS A 17 26.31 -8.01 -20.31
CA LYS A 17 27.64 -7.39 -20.43
C LYS A 17 27.69 -5.95 -19.91
N LEU A 18 26.66 -5.49 -19.20
CA LEU A 18 26.56 -4.12 -18.64
C LEU A 18 26.73 -3.04 -19.72
N GLY A 19 26.43 -3.36 -20.99
CA GLY A 19 26.68 -2.46 -22.12
C GLY A 19 28.16 -2.09 -22.32
N GLY A 20 29.11 -2.89 -21.82
CA GLY A 20 30.55 -2.63 -21.90
C GLY A 20 31.12 -1.73 -20.79
N LEU A 21 30.33 -1.39 -19.77
CA LEU A 21 30.75 -0.59 -18.62
C LEU A 21 31.21 -1.46 -17.44
N LYS A 22 32.16 -0.95 -16.65
CA LYS A 22 32.52 -1.56 -15.37
C LYS A 22 31.40 -1.29 -14.35
N ILE A 23 31.14 -2.25 -13.45
CA ILE A 23 30.16 -2.13 -12.34
C ILE A 23 30.18 -0.77 -11.61
N PRO A 24 31.35 -0.19 -11.22
CA PRO A 24 31.37 1.12 -10.55
C PRO A 24 30.89 2.26 -11.44
N ASP A 25 31.20 2.23 -12.74
CA ASP A 25 30.76 3.24 -13.69
C ASP A 25 29.25 3.15 -13.89
N LEU A 26 28.69 1.94 -13.93
CA LEU A 26 27.24 1.72 -13.97
C LEU A 26 26.55 2.27 -12.71
N GLY A 27 27.09 1.96 -11.53
CA GLY A 27 26.56 2.47 -10.26
C GLY A 27 26.57 4.00 -10.19
N LYS A 28 27.68 4.62 -10.62
CA LYS A 28 27.78 6.09 -10.71
C LYS A 28 26.75 6.68 -11.67
N ARG A 29 26.54 6.06 -12.82
CA ARG A 29 25.59 6.51 -13.85
C ARG A 29 24.14 6.37 -13.37
N VAL A 30 23.81 5.28 -12.69
CA VAL A 30 22.50 5.08 -12.05
C VAL A 30 22.28 6.14 -10.96
N TRP A 31 23.27 6.38 -10.11
CA TRP A 31 23.17 7.40 -9.05
C TRP A 31 22.98 8.82 -9.61
N GLN A 32 23.70 9.16 -10.68
CA GLN A 32 23.50 10.40 -11.40
C GLN A 32 22.08 10.49 -11.97
N GLY A 33 21.58 9.45 -12.64
CA GLY A 33 20.21 9.42 -13.16
C GLY A 33 19.13 9.53 -12.07
N VAL A 34 19.36 8.94 -10.89
CA VAL A 34 18.48 9.06 -9.72
C VAL A 34 18.41 10.51 -9.22
N THR A 35 19.55 11.20 -9.22
CA THR A 35 19.67 12.58 -8.74
C THR A 35 19.12 13.57 -9.78
N GLU A 36 19.45 13.39 -11.06
CA GLU A 36 19.01 14.25 -12.17
C GLU A 36 17.48 14.22 -12.36
N ARG A 37 16.84 13.08 -12.08
CA ARG A 37 15.39 12.90 -12.19
C ARG A 37 14.62 13.13 -10.90
N ASP A 38 15.27 13.63 -9.84
CA ASP A 38 14.69 13.84 -8.51
C ASP A 38 13.81 12.67 -8.02
N LEU A 39 14.29 11.44 -8.22
CA LEU A 39 13.54 10.24 -7.83
C LEU A 39 13.29 10.19 -6.32
N LEU A 40 14.19 10.79 -5.54
CA LEU A 40 14.05 10.90 -4.09
C LEU A 40 12.90 11.84 -3.72
N GLY A 41 12.78 13.00 -4.36
CA GLY A 41 11.64 13.91 -4.19
C GLY A 41 10.31 13.23 -4.54
N LEU A 42 10.28 12.53 -5.68
CA LEU A 42 9.10 11.77 -6.11
C LEU A 42 8.74 10.65 -5.12
N SER A 43 9.72 9.90 -4.62
CA SER A 43 9.50 8.84 -3.63
C SER A 43 8.95 9.39 -2.30
N SER A 44 9.40 10.58 -1.90
CA SER A 44 8.89 11.28 -0.71
C SER A 44 7.43 11.68 -0.88
N GLN A 45 7.06 12.24 -2.04
CA GLN A 45 5.67 12.59 -2.36
C GLN A 45 4.74 11.36 -2.33
N LEU A 46 5.19 10.24 -2.90
CA LEU A 46 4.50 8.95 -2.85
C LEU A 46 4.31 8.46 -1.41
N ALA A 47 5.37 8.48 -0.61
CA ALA A 47 5.31 8.07 0.79
C ALA A 47 4.33 8.93 1.59
N TYR A 48 4.33 10.24 1.39
CA TYR A 48 3.41 11.16 2.06
C TYR A 48 1.94 10.85 1.72
N ASN A 49 1.66 10.57 0.44
CA ASN A 49 0.32 10.19 -0.01
C ASN A 49 -0.12 8.84 0.56
N PHE A 50 0.77 7.85 0.64
CA PHE A 50 0.46 6.55 1.26
C PHE A 50 0.19 6.66 2.76
N ILE A 51 0.97 7.45 3.49
CA ILE A 51 0.75 7.71 4.92
C ILE A 51 -0.62 8.38 5.12
N GLY A 52 -0.96 9.36 4.28
CA GLY A 52 -2.28 10.00 4.29
C GLY A 52 -3.44 9.02 4.01
N ALA A 53 -3.23 8.04 3.13
CA ALA A 53 -4.22 7.00 2.82
C ALA A 53 -4.34 5.91 3.91
N LEU A 54 -3.38 5.81 4.83
CA LEU A 54 -3.35 4.76 5.85
C LEU A 54 -4.55 4.86 6.81
N PHE A 55 -4.92 6.07 7.23
CA PHE A 55 -6.01 6.25 8.19
C PHE A 55 -7.39 5.85 7.61
N PRO A 56 -7.79 6.33 6.41
CA PRO A 56 -8.98 5.83 5.72
C PRO A 56 -8.97 4.31 5.50
N LEU A 57 -7.81 3.74 5.14
CA LEU A 57 -7.65 2.29 4.97
C LEU A 57 -7.94 1.53 6.27
N LEU A 58 -7.39 1.98 7.40
CA LEU A 58 -7.60 1.36 8.71
C LEU A 58 -9.06 1.45 9.15
N LEU A 59 -9.72 2.59 8.94
CA LEU A 59 -11.15 2.76 9.21
C LEU A 59 -11.99 1.81 8.36
N PHE A 60 -11.65 1.69 7.08
CA PHE A 60 -12.32 0.75 6.18
C PHE A 60 -12.12 -0.71 6.60
N MET A 61 -10.89 -1.10 6.98
CA MET A 61 -10.62 -2.44 7.51
C MET A 61 -11.41 -2.71 8.78
N LEU A 62 -11.51 -1.74 9.70
CA LEU A 62 -12.29 -1.89 10.93
C LEU A 62 -13.80 -2.01 10.64
N ALA A 63 -14.32 -1.23 9.69
CA ALA A 63 -15.71 -1.32 9.25
C ALA A 63 -16.02 -2.66 8.56
N LEU A 64 -15.10 -3.16 7.71
CA LEU A 64 -15.19 -4.50 7.15
C LEU A 64 -15.19 -5.56 8.24
N PHE A 65 -14.33 -5.42 9.25
CA PHE A 65 -14.28 -6.34 10.38
C PHE A 65 -15.61 -6.38 11.12
N GLY A 66 -16.21 -5.22 11.42
CA GLY A 66 -17.55 -5.14 12.01
C GLY A 66 -18.64 -5.77 11.14
N LEU A 67 -18.55 -5.64 9.81
CA LEU A 67 -19.49 -6.27 8.89
C LEU A 67 -19.37 -7.81 8.87
N PHE A 68 -18.17 -8.36 8.85
CA PHE A 68 -17.97 -9.81 8.90
C PHE A 68 -18.28 -10.39 10.28
N ALA A 69 -17.92 -9.68 11.36
CA ALA A 69 -18.24 -10.07 12.73
C ALA A 69 -19.76 -10.06 13.00
N SER A 70 -20.51 -9.09 12.45
CA SER A 70 -21.97 -9.02 12.61
C SER A 70 -22.74 -10.06 11.80
N ARG A 71 -22.19 -10.56 10.69
CA ARG A 71 -22.85 -11.57 9.84
C ARG A 71 -22.49 -13.02 10.16
N GLY A 72 -21.37 -13.27 10.85
CA GLY A 72 -20.94 -14.60 11.27
C GLY A 72 -20.83 -14.70 12.78
N SER A 73 -21.91 -15.12 13.46
CA SER A 73 -21.89 -15.36 14.92
C SER A 73 -20.77 -16.32 15.34
N GLU A 74 -20.43 -17.26 14.46
CA GLU A 74 -19.37 -18.24 14.68
C GLU A 74 -17.96 -17.64 14.59
N LEU A 75 -17.72 -16.71 13.66
CA LEU A 75 -16.42 -16.04 13.49
C LEU A 75 -16.15 -15.06 14.65
N HIS A 76 -17.18 -14.32 15.06
CA HIS A 76 -17.11 -13.43 16.22
C HIS A 76 -16.87 -14.22 17.52
N GLY A 77 -17.61 -15.30 17.72
CA GLY A 77 -17.44 -16.20 18.88
C GLY A 77 -16.05 -16.85 18.92
N ARG A 78 -15.53 -17.32 17.78
CA ARG A 78 -14.17 -17.90 17.70
C ARG A 78 -13.09 -16.86 17.97
N LEU A 79 -13.23 -15.64 17.47
CA LEU A 79 -12.29 -14.56 17.71
C LEU A 79 -12.21 -14.19 19.20
N LEU A 80 -13.36 -13.97 19.84
CA LEU A 80 -13.44 -13.67 21.27
C LEU A 80 -12.89 -14.84 22.10
N TYR A 81 -13.16 -16.09 21.70
CA TYR A 81 -12.60 -17.27 22.33
C TYR A 81 -11.07 -17.31 22.28
N TYR A 82 -10.45 -16.95 21.15
CA TYR A 82 -8.99 -16.86 21.06
C TYR A 82 -8.42 -15.69 21.86
N LEU A 83 -9.08 -14.52 21.83
CA LEU A 83 -8.68 -13.36 22.62
C LEU A 83 -8.71 -13.66 24.12
N ALA A 84 -9.71 -14.40 24.60
CA ALA A 84 -9.83 -14.81 26.00
C ALA A 84 -8.70 -15.75 26.47
N GLN A 85 -8.05 -16.49 25.56
CA GLN A 85 -6.93 -17.36 25.90
C GLN A 85 -5.60 -16.62 26.01
N VAL A 86 -5.45 -15.49 25.31
CA VAL A 86 -4.18 -14.77 25.20
C VAL A 86 -4.14 -13.52 26.09
N LEU A 87 -5.29 -12.91 26.35
CA LEU A 87 -5.38 -11.66 27.11
C LEU A 87 -5.73 -11.89 28.59
N PRO A 88 -5.14 -11.12 29.51
CA PRO A 88 -5.62 -11.01 30.89
C PRO A 88 -7.07 -10.49 30.93
N PRO A 89 -7.86 -10.82 31.97
CA PRO A 89 -9.29 -10.48 32.03
C PRO A 89 -9.60 -9.00 31.80
N ALA A 90 -8.79 -8.09 32.38
CA ALA A 90 -8.97 -6.65 32.23
C ALA A 90 -8.75 -6.18 30.77
N ALA A 91 -7.79 -6.75 30.05
CA ALA A 91 -7.54 -6.41 28.66
C ALA A 91 -8.61 -7.00 27.74
N TYR A 92 -9.08 -8.22 28.04
CA TYR A 92 -10.19 -8.85 27.33
C TYR A 92 -11.47 -8.02 27.40
N ASP A 93 -11.81 -7.50 28.58
CA ASP A 93 -13.00 -6.66 28.79
C ASP A 93 -12.95 -5.37 27.97
N ILE A 94 -11.78 -4.72 27.92
CA ILE A 94 -11.57 -3.50 27.13
C ILE A 94 -11.75 -3.78 25.64
N VAL A 95 -11.13 -4.86 25.13
CA VAL A 95 -11.21 -5.24 23.71
C VAL A 95 -12.64 -5.61 23.34
N THR A 96 -13.31 -6.41 24.16
CA THR A 96 -14.68 -6.88 23.90
C THR A 96 -15.66 -5.71 23.85
N LYS A 97 -15.59 -4.78 24.82
CA LYS A 97 -16.38 -3.54 24.80
C LYS A 97 -16.13 -2.71 23.56
N THR A 98 -14.86 -2.56 23.16
CA THR A 98 -14.51 -1.78 21.97
C THR A 98 -15.11 -2.41 20.72
N ILE A 99 -15.05 -3.73 20.58
CA ILE A 99 -15.63 -4.46 19.45
C ILE A 99 -17.16 -4.35 19.44
N GLU A 100 -17.82 -4.48 20.60
CA GLU A 100 -19.27 -4.30 20.71
C GLU A 100 -19.70 -2.87 20.36
N GLU A 101 -19.01 -1.85 20.89
CA GLU A 101 -19.32 -0.45 20.60
C GLU A 101 -19.13 -0.12 19.12
N VAL A 102 -18.05 -0.60 18.51
CA VAL A 102 -17.81 -0.43 17.06
C VAL A 102 -18.89 -1.16 16.28
N THR A 103 -19.20 -2.41 16.60
CA THR A 103 -20.19 -3.21 15.85
C THR A 103 -21.60 -2.62 15.96
N LYS A 104 -22.01 -2.20 17.17
CA LYS A 104 -23.32 -1.59 17.44
C LYS A 104 -23.48 -0.22 16.78
N ASN A 105 -22.40 0.57 16.72
CA ASN A 105 -22.42 1.89 16.10
C ASN A 105 -22.10 1.86 14.59
N THR A 106 -21.72 0.72 14.02
CA THR A 106 -21.43 0.59 12.58
C THR A 106 -22.73 0.34 11.81
N GLY A 107 -23.34 1.42 11.30
CA GLY A 107 -24.48 1.35 10.40
C GLY A 107 -24.08 1.39 8.92
N THR A 108 -24.97 0.94 8.02
CA THR A 108 -24.75 0.88 6.56
C THR A 108 -24.17 2.18 5.99
N GLY A 109 -24.61 3.35 6.46
CA GLY A 109 -24.09 4.65 6.01
C GLY A 109 -22.62 4.89 6.36
N LYS A 110 -22.14 4.45 7.53
CA LYS A 110 -20.73 4.58 7.93
C LYS A 110 -19.82 3.64 7.14
N ILE A 111 -20.33 2.45 6.83
CA ILE A 111 -19.64 1.48 5.97
C ILE A 111 -19.48 2.04 4.56
N THR A 112 -20.57 2.54 3.97
CA THR A 112 -20.54 3.15 2.64
C THR A 112 -19.60 4.36 2.59
N LEU A 113 -19.61 5.22 3.62
CA LEU A 113 -18.68 6.34 3.72
C LEU A 113 -17.22 5.86 3.82
N GLY A 114 -16.95 4.84 4.64
CA GLY A 114 -15.62 4.23 4.76
C GLY A 114 -15.12 3.63 3.44
N ILE A 115 -15.98 2.94 2.70
CA ILE A 115 -15.67 2.41 1.36
C ILE A 115 -15.33 3.54 0.39
N LEU A 116 -16.15 4.58 0.34
CA LEU A 116 -15.94 5.71 -0.58
C LEU A 116 -14.64 6.46 -0.27
N LEU A 117 -14.36 6.71 1.01
CA LEU A 117 -13.12 7.33 1.44
C LEU A 117 -11.90 6.47 1.13
N ALA A 118 -11.96 5.16 1.40
CA ALA A 118 -10.88 4.24 1.07
C ALA A 118 -10.62 4.18 -0.43
N LEU A 119 -11.68 4.13 -1.26
CA LEU A 119 -11.56 4.11 -2.71
C LEU A 119 -10.99 5.43 -3.26
N PHE A 120 -11.43 6.56 -2.71
CA PHE A 120 -10.90 7.88 -3.05
C PHE A 120 -9.40 8.00 -2.71
N SER A 121 -9.01 7.65 -1.49
CA SER A 121 -7.61 7.68 -1.06
C SER A 121 -6.73 6.72 -1.85
N ALA A 122 -7.20 5.51 -2.14
CA ALA A 122 -6.49 4.54 -2.97
C ALA A 122 -6.32 5.05 -4.41
N SER A 123 -7.35 5.66 -4.99
CA SER A 123 -7.28 6.26 -6.33
C SER A 123 -6.27 7.40 -6.39
N ALA A 124 -6.25 8.29 -5.40
CA ALA A 124 -5.26 9.37 -5.33
C ALA A 124 -3.81 8.85 -5.21
N GLY A 125 -3.60 7.78 -4.42
CA GLY A 125 -2.29 7.13 -4.30
C GLY A 125 -1.82 6.49 -5.62
N ILE A 126 -2.68 5.72 -6.27
CA ILE A 126 -2.36 5.09 -7.57
C ILE A 126 -2.11 6.14 -8.66
N ASN A 127 -2.92 7.20 -8.72
CA ASN A 127 -2.70 8.29 -9.68
C ASN A 127 -1.35 8.99 -9.45
N SER A 128 -0.95 9.20 -8.20
CA SER A 128 0.37 9.77 -7.88
C SER A 128 1.51 8.87 -8.33
N MET A 129 1.35 7.55 -8.17
CA MET A 129 2.31 6.56 -8.68
C MET A 129 2.42 6.60 -10.20
N ILE A 130 1.29 6.61 -10.91
CA ILE A 130 1.26 6.66 -12.38
C ILE A 130 1.93 7.95 -12.88
N SER A 131 1.56 9.10 -12.33
CA SER A 131 2.16 10.38 -12.70
C SER A 131 3.67 10.40 -12.43
N GLY A 132 4.11 9.82 -11.30
CA GLY A 132 5.51 9.68 -10.99
C GLY A 132 6.27 8.80 -11.98
N LEU A 133 5.71 7.65 -12.34
CA LEU A 133 6.31 6.75 -13.32
C LEU A 133 6.38 7.38 -14.72
N ASN A 134 5.35 8.11 -15.13
CA ASN A 134 5.36 8.85 -16.39
C ASN A 134 6.47 9.91 -16.42
N GLN A 135 6.66 10.65 -15.32
CA GLN A 135 7.68 11.69 -15.22
C GLN A 135 9.12 11.16 -15.30
N ILE A 136 9.36 9.88 -14.99
CA ILE A 136 10.68 9.25 -15.11
C ILE A 136 10.96 8.82 -16.55
N TYR A 137 9.90 8.53 -17.31
CA TYR A 137 9.98 8.02 -18.65
C TYR A 137 10.09 9.13 -19.70
N GLU A 138 9.46 10.28 -19.44
CA GLU A 138 9.68 11.54 -20.18
C GLU A 138 11.03 12.18 -19.85
#